data_AF-A0A4R3K822-F1
#
_entry.id   AF-A0A4R3K822-F1
#
_cell.length_a   1.000
_cell.length_b   1.000
_cell.length_c   1.000
_cell.angle_alpha   90.00
_cell.angle_beta   90.00
_cell.angle_gamma   90.00
#
_symmetry.space_group_name_H-M   'P 1'
#
loop_
_entity.id
_entity.type
_entity.pdbx_description
1 polymer ?
#
loop_
_entity_poly.entity_id
_entity_poly.type
_entity_poly.pdbx_seq_one_letter_code
_entity_poly.pdbx_strand_id
1 'polypeptide(L)'
;MHLDLVDQLIFHYNRQHDHGLIEGFWYAKFRSMAISINRNKGILLLVDMGSLYEFGKRLQQEIGILTRVIDNISTPLAIELLRKVLYKTNDLDSIYQFTMMANETYPKKKIAVLSLCMTGKGTGKVAYAVIKNILPKEYNEKIDIVVTNYFDIKGNYHELQKYNKFVAVVGNVDPQLDIPYFPIGQLMDGNCQKKFFKLIDAEYNNNNKDKLSLDIYEKARLLLEQYVRYLNPKMAIKDIKKFMIRINYPIESEEKKLNLIVHMGCMLDRCIHQDSIYFDNIRTYIHEHITLFKMIREAVDVLAQNYDTKINDDEVCYIIKILETN
;
A
#
# COMPACT_ATOMS: atom_id res chain seq x y z
N MET A 1 15.58 31.45 29.27
CA MET A 1 16.35 30.65 28.31
C MET A 1 15.38 30.18 27.22
N HIS A 2 15.42 30.90 26.09
CA HIS A 2 14.79 30.67 24.77
C HIS A 2 13.43 29.96 24.65
N LEU A 3 12.37 30.77 24.54
CA LEU A 3 11.11 30.45 23.87
C LEU A 3 11.16 31.08 22.46
N ASP A 4 11.80 30.40 21.50
CA ASP A 4 11.96 30.87 20.10
C ASP A 4 11.56 29.78 19.08
N LEU A 5 10.39 29.19 19.27
CA LEU A 5 9.83 28.19 18.36
C LEU A 5 8.42 28.59 17.94
N VAL A 6 8.39 29.31 16.81
CA VAL A 6 7.28 29.43 15.86
C VAL A 6 6.01 30.05 16.43
N ASP A 7 5.89 31.37 16.30
CA ASP A 7 4.62 32.07 16.44
C ASP A 7 3.63 31.51 15.40
N GLN A 8 2.57 30.88 15.89
CA GLN A 8 1.52 30.24 15.09
C GLN A 8 0.56 31.30 14.54
N LEU A 9 0.26 31.25 13.24
CA LEU A 9 -0.80 32.06 12.65
C LEU A 9 -1.80 31.18 11.91
N ILE A 10 -3.01 31.11 12.46
CA ILE A 10 -4.21 30.61 11.76
C ILE A 10 -4.84 31.83 11.09
N PHE A 11 -4.66 31.99 9.78
CA PHE A 11 -5.31 33.04 9.02
C PHE A 11 -6.64 32.51 8.48
N HIS A 12 -7.76 32.97 9.06
CA HIS A 12 -9.09 32.62 8.57
C HIS A 12 -9.53 33.64 7.50
N TYR A 13 -9.61 33.20 6.25
CA TYR A 13 -10.17 33.97 5.14
C TYR A 13 -11.40 33.24 4.63
N ASN A 14 -12.57 33.85 4.79
CA ASN A 14 -13.82 33.27 4.31
C ASN A 14 -14.24 34.01 3.03
N ARG A 15 -14.16 33.32 1.89
CA ARG A 15 -14.47 33.87 0.57
C ARG A 15 -15.97 33.81 0.31
N GLN A 16 -16.77 34.54 1.10
CA GLN A 16 -18.13 34.84 0.69
C GLN A 16 -18.13 36.14 -0.10
N HIS A 17 -18.12 35.97 -1.43
CA HIS A 17 -18.34 36.96 -2.49
C HIS A 17 -17.26 38.06 -2.70
N ASP A 18 -17.11 38.42 -3.99
CA ASP A 18 -16.57 39.67 -4.56
C ASP A 18 -15.16 39.83 -5.15
N HIS A 19 -15.15 40.71 -6.16
CA HIS A 19 -14.22 40.95 -7.26
C HIS A 19 -12.80 41.48 -6.88
N GLY A 20 -11.85 41.27 -7.80
CA GLY A 20 -10.38 41.33 -7.65
C GLY A 20 -9.70 42.63 -7.15
N LEU A 21 -10.43 43.70 -6.82
CA LEU A 21 -9.88 44.86 -6.12
C LEU A 21 -9.53 44.54 -4.64
N ILE A 22 -10.24 43.57 -4.08
CA ILE A 22 -10.11 43.17 -2.66
C ILE A 22 -8.89 42.25 -2.46
N GLU A 23 -8.48 41.50 -3.48
CA GLU A 23 -7.39 40.52 -3.42
C GLU A 23 -6.02 41.17 -3.16
N GLY A 24 -5.72 42.30 -3.82
CA GLY A 24 -4.47 43.03 -3.61
C GLY A 24 -4.34 43.59 -2.19
N PHE A 25 -5.44 44.05 -1.60
CA PHE A 25 -5.49 44.53 -0.22
C PHE A 25 -5.21 43.40 0.79
N TRP A 26 -5.85 42.24 0.61
CA TRP A 26 -5.62 41.08 1.48
C TRP A 26 -4.22 40.49 1.32
N TYR A 27 -3.68 40.47 0.10
CA TYR A 27 -2.30 40.07 -0.12
C TYR A 27 -1.31 41.03 0.57
N ALA A 28 -1.55 42.34 0.51
CA ALA A 28 -0.70 43.31 1.21
C ALA A 28 -0.74 43.11 2.73
N LYS A 29 -1.93 42.85 3.30
CA LYS A 29 -2.08 42.54 4.73
C LYS A 29 -1.40 41.23 5.12
N PHE A 30 -1.57 40.19 4.30
CA PHE A 30 -0.90 38.89 4.45
C PHE A 30 0.62 39.04 4.40
N ARG A 31 1.15 39.76 3.42
CA ARG A 31 2.58 40.02 3.24
C ARG A 31 3.19 40.73 4.45
N SER A 32 2.57 41.80 4.94
CA SER A 32 3.06 42.53 6.10
C SER A 32 3.13 41.65 7.36
N MET A 33 2.12 40.79 7.54
CA MET A 33 2.12 39.81 8.64
C MET A 33 3.21 38.76 8.46
N ALA A 34 3.35 38.20 7.25
CA ALA A 34 4.36 37.19 6.96
C ALA A 34 5.78 37.71 7.23
N ILE A 35 6.05 38.99 6.92
CA ILE A 35 7.32 39.64 7.22
C ILE A 35 7.55 39.78 8.74
N SER A 36 6.52 40.14 9.53
CA SER A 36 6.69 40.34 10.98
C SER A 36 6.94 39.05 11.76
N ILE A 37 6.42 37.93 11.27
CA ILE A 37 6.56 36.61 11.92
C ILE A 37 7.72 35.77 11.37
N ASN A 38 8.29 36.14 10.22
CA ASN A 38 9.36 35.34 9.62
C ASN A 38 10.62 35.38 10.51
N ARG A 39 10.99 34.21 11.05
CA ARG A 39 12.21 33.99 11.86
C ARG A 39 13.28 33.22 11.09
N ASN A 40 13.33 33.35 9.76
CA ASN A 40 14.24 32.63 8.85
C ASN A 40 14.08 31.09 8.85
N LYS A 41 12.93 30.57 9.30
CA LYS A 41 12.59 29.14 9.28
C LYS A 41 11.48 28.79 8.27
N GLY A 42 11.03 29.78 7.50
CA GLY A 42 9.90 29.65 6.58
C GLY A 42 8.54 29.70 7.28
N ILE A 43 7.47 29.67 6.50
CA ILE A 43 6.08 29.84 6.97
C ILE A 43 5.21 28.69 6.46
N LEU A 44 4.50 28.03 7.40
CA LEU A 44 3.48 27.03 7.08
C LEU A 44 2.10 27.68 7.09
N LEU A 45 1.39 27.59 5.97
CA LEU A 45 0.07 28.18 5.75
C LEU A 45 -0.98 27.09 5.85
N LEU A 46 -1.89 27.20 6.82
CA LEU A 46 -3.02 26.30 7.00
C LEU A 46 -4.25 26.98 6.42
N VAL A 47 -4.81 26.43 5.34
CA VAL A 47 -5.91 27.05 4.59
C VAL A 47 -7.08 26.07 4.48
N ASP A 48 -8.30 26.60 4.61
CA ASP A 48 -9.52 25.80 4.49
C ASP A 48 -9.80 25.57 2.99
N MET A 49 -9.99 26.65 2.21
CA MET A 49 -10.07 26.63 0.73
C MET A 49 -9.65 28.00 0.15
N GLY A 50 -9.25 28.07 -1.14
CA GLY A 50 -9.24 29.31 -1.93
C GLY A 50 -7.87 29.97 -2.21
N SER A 51 -7.91 31.29 -2.50
CA SER A 51 -6.82 32.13 -3.08
C SER A 51 -5.54 32.24 -2.25
N LEU A 52 -5.57 31.83 -0.97
CA LEU A 52 -4.42 31.81 -0.08
C LEU A 52 -3.30 30.87 -0.57
N TYR A 53 -3.64 29.85 -1.35
CA TYR A 53 -2.65 28.99 -1.99
C TYR A 53 -1.74 29.77 -2.94
N GLU A 54 -2.33 30.68 -3.75
CA GLU A 54 -1.58 31.53 -4.67
C GLU A 54 -0.84 32.66 -3.93
N PHE A 55 -1.35 33.11 -2.77
CA PHE A 55 -0.63 34.08 -1.93
C PHE A 55 0.68 33.52 -1.38
N GLY A 56 0.70 32.24 -0.96
CA GLY A 56 1.91 31.58 -0.49
C GLY A 56 3.00 31.54 -1.56
N LYS A 57 2.64 31.13 -2.79
CA LYS A 57 3.55 31.10 -3.94
C LYS A 57 4.06 32.48 -4.29
N ARG A 58 3.16 33.46 -4.39
CA ARG A 58 3.48 34.85 -4.72
C ARG A 58 4.44 35.46 -3.70
N LEU A 59 4.21 35.22 -2.41
CA LEU A 59 5.09 35.68 -1.34
C LEU A 59 6.50 35.09 -1.47
N GLN A 60 6.61 33.79 -1.76
CA GLN A 60 7.91 33.15 -1.94
C GLN A 60 8.65 33.70 -3.15
N GLN A 61 7.96 33.97 -4.26
CA GLN A 61 8.54 34.55 -5.47
C GLN A 61 8.99 36.01 -5.28
N GLU A 62 8.18 36.83 -4.60
CA GLU A 62 8.43 38.27 -4.48
C GLU A 62 9.49 38.62 -3.43
N ILE A 63 9.51 37.90 -2.29
CA ILE A 63 10.35 38.26 -1.13
C ILE A 63 11.21 37.12 -0.61
N GLY A 64 11.22 35.95 -1.26
CA GLY A 64 12.12 34.84 -0.95
C GLY A 64 11.85 34.10 0.36
N ILE A 65 10.74 34.41 1.05
CA ILE A 65 10.34 33.68 2.25
C ILE A 65 9.82 32.31 1.83
N LEU A 66 10.46 31.23 2.28
CA LEU A 66 10.02 29.87 2.01
C LEU A 66 8.63 29.64 2.61
N THR A 67 7.67 29.26 1.77
CA THR A 67 6.30 28.95 2.20
C THR A 67 5.89 27.53 1.83
N ARG A 68 5.05 26.93 2.67
CA ARG A 68 4.33 25.69 2.38
C ARG A 68 2.86 25.87 2.71
N VAL A 69 1.98 25.32 1.89
CA VAL A 69 0.53 25.48 2.04
C VAL A 69 -0.13 24.13 2.20
N ILE A 70 -0.91 23.97 3.27
CA ILE A 70 -1.76 22.81 3.55
C ILE A 70 -3.20 23.26 3.40
N ASP A 71 -3.91 22.70 2.42
CA ASP A 71 -5.32 22.93 2.16
C ASP A 71 -6.23 21.91 2.87
N ASN A 72 -7.54 22.19 2.89
CA ASN A 72 -8.58 21.38 3.54
C ASN A 72 -8.23 21.02 4.99
N ILE A 73 -7.75 22.02 5.75
CA ILE A 73 -7.31 21.81 7.13
C ILE A 73 -8.48 21.42 8.03
N SER A 74 -8.37 20.29 8.73
CA SER A 74 -9.31 19.94 9.80
C SER A 74 -8.77 20.42 11.15
N THR A 75 -9.65 20.73 12.11
CA THR A 75 -9.24 21.14 13.46
C THR A 75 -8.30 20.14 14.14
N PRO A 76 -8.53 18.80 14.07
CA PRO A 76 -7.59 17.81 14.62
C PRO A 76 -6.20 17.87 13.97
N LEU A 77 -6.14 18.07 12.66
CA LEU A 77 -4.88 18.19 11.93
C LEU A 77 -4.12 19.45 12.30
N ALA A 78 -4.81 20.58 12.45
CA ALA A 78 -4.20 21.81 12.93
C ALA A 78 -3.56 21.57 14.30
N ILE A 79 -4.26 20.94 15.25
CA ILE A 79 -3.71 20.64 16.59
C ILE A 79 -2.45 19.76 16.50
N GLU A 80 -2.46 18.71 15.68
CA GLU A 80 -1.29 17.81 15.55
C GLU A 80 -0.08 18.50 14.91
N LEU A 81 -0.31 19.39 13.95
CA LEU A 81 0.70 20.23 13.34
C LEU A 81 1.35 21.16 14.36
N LEU A 82 0.52 21.88 15.12
CA LEU A 82 0.98 22.78 16.17
C LEU A 82 1.80 22.02 17.22
N ARG A 83 1.34 20.84 17.63
CA ARG A 83 2.08 19.95 18.53
C ARG A 83 3.46 19.62 17.96
N LYS A 84 3.57 19.25 16.69
CA LYS A 84 4.87 18.91 16.09
C LYS A 84 5.82 20.08 15.95
N VAL A 85 5.30 21.24 15.57
CA VAL A 85 6.07 22.48 15.54
C VAL A 85 6.64 22.82 16.92
N LEU A 86 5.89 22.57 17.98
CA LEU A 86 6.30 22.84 19.36
C LEU A 86 7.29 21.80 19.91
N TYR A 87 7.12 20.51 19.60
CA TYR A 87 7.87 19.41 20.23
C TYR A 87 9.02 18.85 19.38
N LYS A 88 9.17 19.22 18.10
CA LYS A 88 10.25 18.72 17.23
C LYS A 88 10.98 19.84 16.50
N THR A 89 12.32 19.77 16.47
CA THR A 89 13.20 20.62 15.65
C THR A 89 13.23 20.17 14.19
N ASN A 90 12.06 20.06 13.58
CA ASN A 90 11.95 19.71 12.16
C ASN A 90 11.89 20.98 11.33
N ASP A 91 12.52 20.97 10.16
CA ASP A 91 12.40 22.05 9.18
C ASP A 91 11.00 22.07 8.54
N LEU A 92 10.66 23.18 7.88
CA LEU A 92 9.34 23.41 7.28
C LEU A 92 8.94 22.31 6.28
N ASP A 93 9.89 21.80 5.49
CA ASP A 93 9.64 20.76 4.51
C ASP A 93 9.37 19.42 5.18
N SER A 94 10.11 19.08 6.24
CA SER A 94 9.86 17.89 7.04
C SER A 94 8.46 17.89 7.69
N ILE A 95 7.99 19.05 8.15
CA ILE A 95 6.64 19.19 8.73
C ILE A 95 5.57 19.05 7.64
N TYR A 96 5.79 19.69 6.48
CA TYR A 96 4.88 19.63 5.34
C TYR A 96 4.78 18.22 4.73
N GLN A 97 5.90 17.53 4.53
CA GLN A 97 5.90 16.16 3.99
C GLN A 97 5.19 15.20 4.94
N PHE A 98 5.38 15.35 6.25
CA PHE A 98 4.66 14.55 7.24
C PHE A 98 3.15 14.73 7.12
N THR A 99 2.65 15.95 6.91
CA THR A 99 1.19 16.15 6.75
C THR A 99 0.65 15.70 5.42
N MET A 100 1.45 15.76 4.36
CA MET A 100 1.09 15.14 3.08
C MET A 100 1.08 13.61 3.15
N MET A 101 1.86 13.02 4.06
CA MET A 101 1.83 11.59 4.36
C MET A 101 0.70 11.20 5.32
N ALA A 102 0.36 12.08 6.28
CA ALA A 102 -0.62 11.82 7.32
C ALA A 102 -2.06 12.20 6.93
N ASN A 103 -2.26 13.14 5.99
CA ASN A 103 -3.56 13.37 5.37
C ASN A 103 -3.57 12.89 3.94
N GLU A 104 -4.55 12.06 3.65
CA GLU A 104 -4.90 11.51 2.35
C GLU A 104 -5.49 12.58 1.39
N THR A 105 -4.94 13.81 1.35
CA THR A 105 -5.52 14.99 0.64
C THR A 105 -4.96 15.27 -0.74
N TYR A 106 -4.11 14.41 -1.32
CA TYR A 106 -4.04 14.33 -2.78
C TYR A 106 -5.17 13.40 -3.22
N PRO A 107 -5.96 13.73 -4.27
CA PRO A 107 -6.90 12.75 -4.82
C PRO A 107 -6.08 11.49 -5.06
N LYS A 108 -6.46 10.35 -4.44
CA LYS A 108 -5.72 9.08 -4.55
C LYS A 108 -5.30 8.95 -6.01
N LYS A 109 -3.99 9.10 -6.27
CA LYS A 109 -3.49 9.14 -7.64
C LYS A 109 -4.06 7.92 -8.34
N LYS A 110 -4.83 8.12 -9.40
CA LYS A 110 -5.43 6.99 -10.10
C LYS A 110 -4.29 6.13 -10.58
N ILE A 111 -4.36 4.84 -10.28
CA ILE A 111 -3.41 3.88 -10.80
C ILE A 111 -3.58 3.91 -12.31
N ALA A 112 -2.50 4.13 -13.03
CA ALA A 112 -2.56 4.32 -14.47
C ALA A 112 -1.50 3.50 -15.19
N VAL A 113 -1.84 3.01 -16.38
CA VAL A 113 -0.90 2.46 -17.35
C VAL A 113 -0.73 3.47 -18.46
N LEU A 114 0.53 3.81 -18.77
CA LEU A 114 0.83 4.72 -19.86
C LEU A 114 0.88 3.94 -21.17
N SER A 115 0.02 4.27 -22.12
CA SER A 115 0.01 3.72 -23.47
C SER A 115 0.74 4.67 -24.41
N LEU A 116 1.87 4.25 -24.98
CA LEU A 116 2.79 5.10 -25.71
C LEU A 116 2.97 4.70 -27.19
N CYS A 117 2.96 5.70 -28.07
CA CYS A 117 3.25 5.54 -29.50
C CYS A 117 4.25 6.58 -30.01
N MET A 118 4.96 6.25 -31.09
CA MET A 118 6.03 7.10 -31.63
C MET A 118 5.52 8.46 -32.15
N THR A 119 4.42 8.49 -32.91
CA THR A 119 4.02 9.69 -33.70
C THR A 119 2.65 10.27 -33.35
N GLY A 120 1.95 9.76 -32.34
CA GLY A 120 0.66 10.29 -31.86
C GLY A 120 -0.53 10.25 -32.83
N LYS A 121 -0.34 9.88 -34.11
CA LYS A 121 -1.33 10.04 -35.19
C LYS A 121 -2.25 8.84 -35.49
N GLY A 122 -2.21 7.76 -34.71
CA GLY A 122 -3.21 6.68 -34.91
C GLY A 122 -2.97 5.32 -34.25
N THR A 123 -1.75 5.04 -33.77
CA THR A 123 -1.39 3.74 -33.16
C THR A 123 -1.65 3.64 -31.66
N GLY A 124 -1.88 4.75 -30.95
CA GLY A 124 -2.19 4.76 -29.51
C GLY A 124 -3.45 3.96 -29.15
N LYS A 125 -4.38 3.83 -30.11
CA LYS A 125 -5.58 3.00 -30.00
C LYS A 125 -5.28 1.51 -29.94
N VAL A 126 -4.20 1.04 -30.57
CA VAL A 126 -3.83 -0.38 -30.59
C VAL A 126 -3.28 -0.80 -29.23
N ALA A 127 -2.33 -0.05 -28.68
CA ALA A 127 -1.83 -0.28 -27.31
C ALA A 127 -2.95 -0.17 -26.28
N TYR A 128 -3.81 0.84 -26.38
CA TYR A 128 -4.99 0.94 -25.54
C TYR A 128 -5.90 -0.29 -25.64
N ALA A 129 -6.23 -0.75 -26.85
CA ALA A 129 -7.09 -1.91 -27.07
C ALA A 129 -6.47 -3.21 -26.55
N VAL A 130 -5.16 -3.40 -26.75
CA VAL A 130 -4.43 -4.56 -26.22
C VAL A 130 -4.47 -4.56 -24.69
N ILE A 131 -4.12 -3.43 -24.05
CA ILE A 131 -4.17 -3.30 -22.58
C ILE A 131 -5.58 -3.58 -22.07
N LYS A 132 -6.61 -3.00 -22.69
CA LYS A 132 -8.02 -3.19 -22.30
C LYS A 132 -8.52 -4.62 -22.48
N ASN A 133 -8.02 -5.34 -23.50
CA ASN A 133 -8.37 -6.74 -23.74
C ASN A 133 -7.71 -7.69 -22.74
N ILE A 134 -6.48 -7.40 -22.32
CA ILE A 134 -5.79 -8.26 -21.35
C ILE A 134 -6.21 -7.96 -19.92
N LEU A 135 -6.54 -6.71 -19.57
CA LEU A 135 -6.95 -6.34 -18.22
C LEU A 135 -8.25 -7.05 -17.83
N PRO A 136 -8.27 -7.81 -16.72
CA PRO A 136 -9.50 -8.39 -16.21
C PRO A 136 -10.53 -7.29 -15.90
N LYS A 137 -11.82 -7.61 -16.04
CA LYS A 137 -12.92 -6.63 -15.89
C LYS A 137 -12.92 -5.91 -14.55
N GLU A 138 -12.42 -6.54 -13.50
CA GLU A 138 -12.29 -5.97 -12.15
C GLU A 138 -11.33 -4.77 -12.06
N TYR A 139 -10.43 -4.63 -13.03
CA TYR A 139 -9.49 -3.49 -13.13
C TYR A 139 -9.98 -2.37 -14.05
N ASN A 140 -10.95 -2.62 -14.94
CA ASN A 140 -11.38 -1.67 -15.97
C ASN A 140 -12.00 -0.38 -15.42
N GLU A 141 -12.52 -0.39 -14.20
CA GLU A 141 -13.05 0.81 -13.53
C GLU A 141 -12.05 1.47 -12.57
N LYS A 142 -10.89 0.84 -12.35
CA LYS A 142 -9.95 1.18 -11.27
C LYS A 142 -8.56 1.53 -11.75
N ILE A 143 -8.19 1.12 -12.97
CA ILE A 143 -6.94 1.48 -13.62
C ILE A 143 -7.25 2.35 -14.83
N ASP A 144 -6.67 3.54 -14.85
CA ASP A 144 -6.77 4.43 -15.99
C ASP A 144 -5.73 4.05 -17.07
N ILE A 145 -6.08 4.22 -18.35
CA ILE A 145 -5.15 3.99 -19.46
C ILE A 145 -4.93 5.32 -20.15
N VAL A 146 -3.79 5.95 -19.86
CA VAL A 146 -3.44 7.27 -20.40
C VAL A 146 -2.69 7.07 -21.71
N VAL A 147 -3.28 7.54 -22.82
CA VAL A 147 -2.66 7.43 -24.15
C VAL A 147 -1.89 8.71 -24.46
N THR A 148 -0.63 8.58 -24.85
CA THR A 148 0.23 9.71 -25.24
C THR A 148 1.25 9.31 -26.31
N ASN A 149 2.09 10.26 -26.73
CA ASN A 149 3.20 10.02 -27.64
C ASN A 149 4.57 10.29 -26.99
N TYR A 150 5.63 9.81 -27.64
CA TYR A 150 7.01 9.91 -27.16
C TYR A 150 7.46 11.36 -26.89
N PHE A 151 7.09 12.30 -27.76
CA PHE A 151 7.54 13.69 -27.63
C PHE A 151 6.85 14.40 -26.47
N ASP A 152 5.54 14.18 -26.31
CA ASP A 152 4.75 14.82 -25.26
C ASP A 152 5.12 14.29 -23.88
N ILE A 153 5.33 12.98 -23.72
CA ILE A 153 5.65 12.42 -22.41
C ILE A 153 7.00 12.90 -21.89
N LYS A 154 8.00 13.07 -22.76
CA LYS A 154 9.37 13.43 -22.36
C LYS A 154 9.44 14.81 -21.71
N GLY A 155 8.52 15.72 -22.08
CA GLY A 155 8.39 17.04 -21.46
C GLY A 155 7.36 17.12 -20.33
N ASN A 156 6.29 16.32 -20.37
CA ASN A 156 5.13 16.47 -19.48
C ASN A 156 4.94 15.33 -18.45
N TYR A 157 5.86 14.37 -18.36
CA TYR A 157 5.72 13.23 -17.44
C TYR A 157 5.49 13.66 -15.98
N HIS A 158 6.25 14.63 -15.47
CA HIS A 158 6.10 15.13 -14.11
C HIS A 158 4.72 15.77 -13.85
N GLU A 159 4.15 16.47 -14.83
CA GLU A 159 2.81 17.03 -14.71
C GLU A 159 1.75 15.92 -14.65
N LEU A 160 1.86 14.90 -15.49
CA LEU A 160 0.94 13.76 -15.49
C LEU A 160 1.05 12.92 -14.21
N GLN A 161 2.24 12.83 -13.62
CA GLN A 161 2.49 12.16 -12.34
C GLN A 161 1.82 12.86 -11.15
N LYS A 162 1.42 14.13 -11.27
CA LYS A 162 0.67 14.82 -10.20
C LYS A 162 -0.69 14.18 -9.96
N TYR A 163 -1.33 13.69 -11.03
CA TYR A 163 -2.69 13.16 -11.01
C TYR A 163 -2.75 11.62 -11.12
N ASN A 164 -1.71 11.01 -11.69
CA ASN A 164 -1.66 9.57 -11.95
C ASN A 164 -0.46 8.91 -11.28
N LYS A 165 -0.67 7.70 -10.75
CA LYS A 165 0.41 6.81 -10.32
C LYS A 165 0.66 5.83 -11.45
N PHE A 166 1.64 6.13 -12.30
CA PHE A 166 1.98 5.25 -13.41
C PHE A 166 2.72 4.02 -12.92
N VAL A 167 2.19 2.83 -13.22
CA VAL A 167 2.77 1.55 -12.78
C VAL A 167 3.56 0.85 -13.89
N ALA A 168 3.28 1.20 -15.14
CA ALA A 168 3.93 0.66 -16.31
C ALA A 168 3.73 1.56 -17.53
N VAL A 169 4.66 1.46 -18.48
CA VAL A 169 4.51 1.97 -19.85
C VAL A 169 4.32 0.79 -20.79
N VAL A 170 3.36 0.87 -21.69
CA VAL A 170 3.12 -0.12 -22.75
C VAL A 170 3.17 0.60 -24.09
N GLY A 171 3.99 0.13 -25.03
CA GLY A 171 4.08 0.77 -26.33
C GLY A 171 5.10 0.15 -27.28
N ASN A 172 5.33 0.80 -28.42
CA ASN A 172 6.33 0.39 -29.41
C ASN A 172 7.71 1.03 -29.19
N VAL A 173 7.80 1.99 -28.28
CA VAL A 173 9.00 2.78 -28.02
C VAL A 173 9.13 2.92 -26.52
N ASP A 174 10.34 2.71 -26.00
CA ASP A 174 10.66 2.96 -24.60
C ASP A 174 10.98 4.46 -24.40
N PRO A 175 10.21 5.20 -23.59
CA PRO A 175 10.51 6.60 -23.27
C PRO A 175 11.67 6.77 -22.28
N GLN A 176 12.23 5.68 -21.74
CA GLN A 176 13.31 5.68 -20.72
C GLN A 176 12.91 6.45 -19.45
N LEU A 177 11.72 6.14 -18.94
CA LEU A 177 11.19 6.71 -17.69
C LEU A 177 11.55 5.81 -16.50
N ASP A 178 11.43 6.34 -15.29
CA ASP A 178 11.69 5.61 -14.03
C ASP A 178 10.61 4.56 -13.66
N ILE A 179 9.88 4.06 -14.66
CA ILE A 179 8.81 3.07 -14.51
C ILE A 179 8.96 1.94 -15.53
N PRO A 180 8.56 0.69 -15.20
CA PRO A 180 8.76 -0.45 -16.08
C PRO A 180 8.13 -0.28 -17.47
N TYR A 181 8.91 -0.53 -18.52
CA TYR A 181 8.44 -0.53 -19.91
C TYR A 181 8.14 -1.96 -20.40
N PHE A 182 7.02 -2.07 -21.11
CA PHE A 182 6.52 -3.31 -21.71
C PHE A 182 6.29 -3.12 -23.21
N PRO A 183 7.05 -3.82 -24.07
CA PRO A 183 6.77 -3.84 -25.49
C PRO A 183 5.39 -4.43 -25.77
N ILE A 184 4.54 -3.72 -26.52
CA ILE A 184 3.16 -4.18 -26.79
C ILE A 184 3.12 -5.57 -27.44
N GLY A 185 4.08 -5.87 -28.34
CA GLY A 185 4.14 -7.16 -29.04
C GLY A 185 4.40 -8.33 -28.10
N GLN A 186 5.11 -8.09 -26.99
CA GLN A 186 5.40 -9.11 -25.97
C GLN A 186 4.29 -9.20 -24.91
N LEU A 187 3.38 -8.22 -24.83
CA LEU A 187 2.32 -8.21 -23.82
C LEU A 187 1.32 -9.38 -24.00
N MET A 188 1.29 -9.96 -25.20
CA MET A 188 0.52 -11.18 -25.52
C MET A 188 1.24 -12.47 -25.11
N ASP A 189 2.53 -12.40 -24.78
CA ASP A 189 3.31 -13.54 -24.30
C ASP A 189 3.02 -13.80 -22.82
N GLY A 190 2.62 -15.03 -22.47
CA GLY A 190 2.13 -15.38 -21.14
C GLY A 190 3.09 -15.09 -19.97
N ASN A 191 4.40 -14.98 -20.21
CA ASN A 191 5.37 -14.60 -19.17
C ASN A 191 5.45 -13.08 -18.95
N CYS A 192 5.43 -12.30 -20.02
CA CYS A 192 5.44 -10.84 -19.96
C CYS A 192 4.13 -10.32 -19.36
N GLN A 193 3.02 -10.91 -19.79
CA GLN A 193 1.68 -10.64 -19.26
C GLN A 193 1.59 -10.88 -17.74
N LYS A 194 2.16 -11.99 -17.24
CA LYS A 194 2.23 -12.27 -15.80
C LYS A 194 3.03 -11.22 -15.02
N LYS A 195 4.16 -10.74 -15.57
CA LYS A 195 4.97 -9.68 -14.93
C LYS A 195 4.20 -8.36 -14.88
N PHE A 196 3.51 -8.02 -15.97
CA PHE A 196 2.66 -6.84 -16.05
C PHE A 196 1.54 -6.88 -14.99
N PHE A 197 0.82 -8.00 -14.86
CA PHE A 197 -0.22 -8.12 -13.82
C PHE A 197 0.33 -8.08 -12.40
N LYS A 198 1.48 -8.72 -12.13
CA LYS A 198 2.10 -8.67 -10.79
C LYS A 198 2.41 -7.24 -10.34
N LEU A 199 2.87 -6.38 -11.26
CA LEU A 199 3.13 -4.97 -10.95
C LEU A 199 1.84 -4.20 -10.67
N ILE A 200 0.81 -4.44 -11.49
CA ILE A 200 -0.51 -3.88 -11.28
C ILE A 200 -1.09 -4.30 -9.94
N ASP A 201 -0.99 -5.59 -9.58
CA ASP A 201 -1.49 -6.13 -8.32
C ASP A 201 -0.77 -5.56 -7.10
N ALA A 202 0.57 -5.45 -7.17
CA ALA A 202 1.37 -4.87 -6.08
C ALA A 202 0.98 -3.42 -5.79
N GLU A 203 0.61 -2.66 -6.82
CA GLU A 203 0.24 -1.25 -6.71
C GLU A 203 -1.23 -1.04 -6.36
N TYR A 204 -2.12 -1.87 -6.93
CA TYR A 204 -3.54 -1.92 -6.62
C TYR A 204 -3.79 -2.25 -5.15
N ASN A 205 -3.09 -3.26 -4.62
CA ASN A 205 -3.25 -3.67 -3.23
C ASN A 205 -2.61 -2.69 -2.22
N ASN A 206 -1.76 -1.76 -2.66
CA ASN A 206 -1.14 -0.73 -1.80
C ASN A 206 -2.05 0.49 -1.54
N ASN A 207 -3.00 0.80 -2.43
CA ASN A 207 -3.91 1.96 -2.32
C ASN A 207 -5.23 1.66 -1.56
N ASN A 208 -5.45 0.40 -1.19
CA ASN A 208 -6.49 -0.03 -0.24
C ASN A 208 -5.93 -0.05 1.19
N LYS A 209 -5.45 1.10 1.66
CA LYS A 209 -5.10 1.32 3.07
C LYS A 209 -6.29 1.66 3.97
N ASP A 210 -7.50 1.27 3.59
CA ASP A 210 -8.52 0.95 4.59
C ASP A 210 -8.25 -0.48 5.08
N LYS A 211 -7.50 -0.60 6.17
CA LYS A 211 -7.13 -1.87 6.82
C LYS A 211 -6.67 -2.97 5.85
N LEU A 212 -5.39 -2.97 5.50
CA LEU A 212 -4.72 -4.23 5.16
C LEU A 212 -4.51 -5.04 6.45
N SER A 213 -5.60 -5.59 7.00
CA SER A 213 -5.48 -6.97 7.46
C SER A 213 -5.16 -7.76 6.20
N LEU A 214 -3.87 -7.98 5.90
CA LEU A 214 -3.49 -9.04 4.97
C LEU A 214 -4.37 -10.23 5.34
N ASP A 215 -5.15 -10.75 4.38
CA ASP A 215 -5.92 -11.97 4.60
C ASP A 215 -4.98 -12.94 5.30
N ILE A 216 -5.42 -13.53 6.41
CA ILE A 216 -4.56 -14.32 7.28
C ILE A 216 -3.83 -15.43 6.50
N TYR A 217 -4.45 -15.89 5.43
CA TYR A 217 -3.88 -16.84 4.49
C TYR A 217 -2.79 -16.25 3.58
N GLU A 218 -2.88 -14.99 3.19
CA GLU A 218 -1.78 -14.28 2.52
C GLU A 218 -0.63 -13.96 3.47
N LYS A 219 -0.90 -13.60 4.74
CA LYS A 219 0.15 -13.51 5.77
C LYS A 219 0.88 -14.83 5.92
N ALA A 220 0.12 -15.92 6.08
CA ALA A 220 0.67 -17.25 6.21
C ALA A 220 1.45 -17.67 4.96
N ARG A 221 0.95 -17.38 3.75
CA ARG A 221 1.67 -17.65 2.49
C ARG A 221 3.03 -16.95 2.46
N LEU A 222 3.07 -15.66 2.78
CA LEU A 222 4.32 -14.88 2.81
C LEU A 222 5.32 -15.40 3.85
N LEU A 223 4.84 -15.85 5.02
CA LEU A 223 5.70 -16.48 6.03
C LEU A 223 6.23 -17.82 5.54
N LEU A 224 5.36 -18.68 5.00
CA LEU A 224 5.76 -19.98 4.49
C LEU A 224 6.77 -19.86 3.35
N GLU A 225 6.65 -18.87 2.46
CA GLU A 225 7.65 -18.58 1.42
C GLU A 225 9.06 -18.28 1.97
N GLN A 226 9.18 -17.89 3.25
CA GLN A 226 10.47 -17.66 3.91
C GLN A 226 11.02 -18.90 4.64
N TYR A 227 10.14 -19.80 5.10
CA TYR A 227 10.52 -20.90 5.99
C TYR A 227 10.52 -22.28 5.33
N VAL A 228 9.71 -22.50 4.30
CA VAL A 228 9.60 -23.81 3.65
C VAL A 228 10.47 -23.89 2.41
N ARG A 229 11.04 -25.07 2.14
CA ARG A 229 11.99 -25.27 1.04
C ARG A 229 11.45 -26.16 -0.09
N TYR A 230 10.65 -27.15 0.24
CA TYR A 230 10.18 -28.20 -0.67
C TYR A 230 8.67 -28.12 -0.91
N LEU A 231 7.94 -27.50 0.01
CA LEU A 231 6.51 -27.28 -0.08
C LEU A 231 6.16 -26.10 -0.98
N ASN A 232 5.09 -26.21 -1.78
CA ASN A 232 4.50 -25.07 -2.47
C ASN A 232 3.52 -24.34 -1.53
N PRO A 233 3.83 -23.11 -1.06
CA PRO A 233 3.01 -22.43 -0.05
C PRO A 233 1.57 -22.17 -0.53
N LYS A 234 1.37 -21.89 -1.82
CA LYS A 234 0.03 -21.61 -2.36
C LYS A 234 -0.87 -22.86 -2.33
N MET A 235 -0.31 -24.04 -2.61
CA MET A 235 -1.05 -25.31 -2.53
C MET A 235 -1.28 -25.72 -1.08
N ALA A 236 -0.27 -25.59 -0.22
CA ALA A 236 -0.38 -25.85 1.20
C ALA A 236 -1.52 -25.08 1.85
N ILE A 237 -1.60 -23.77 1.62
CA ILE A 237 -2.69 -22.92 2.14
C ILE A 237 -4.07 -23.41 1.70
N LYS A 238 -4.22 -23.87 0.45
CA LYS A 238 -5.49 -24.39 -0.07
C LYS A 238 -5.91 -25.66 0.66
N ASP A 239 -4.98 -26.57 0.93
CA ASP A 239 -5.30 -27.85 1.58
C ASP A 239 -5.44 -27.71 3.11
N ILE A 240 -4.66 -26.82 3.73
CA ILE A 240 -4.84 -26.44 5.14
C ILE A 240 -6.22 -25.81 5.37
N LYS A 241 -6.73 -24.99 4.44
CA LYS A 241 -8.12 -24.48 4.51
C LYS A 241 -9.15 -25.61 4.56
N LYS A 242 -8.98 -26.65 3.73
CA LYS A 242 -9.89 -27.82 3.74
C LYS A 242 -9.78 -28.59 5.05
N PHE A 243 -8.56 -28.75 5.57
CA PHE A 243 -8.30 -29.37 6.87
C PHE A 243 -9.06 -28.63 7.98
N MET A 244 -8.95 -27.30 8.04
CA MET A 244 -9.63 -26.47 9.05
C MET A 244 -11.15 -26.60 8.99
N ILE A 245 -11.72 -26.66 7.78
CA ILE A 245 -13.16 -26.92 7.59
C ILE A 245 -13.54 -28.32 8.08
N ARG A 246 -12.68 -29.32 7.83
CA ARG A 246 -12.95 -30.72 8.18
C ARG A 246 -12.94 -30.97 9.69
N ILE A 247 -12.00 -30.36 10.42
CA ILE A 247 -11.97 -30.50 11.88
C ILE A 247 -13.09 -29.74 12.57
N ASN A 248 -13.68 -28.73 11.90
CA ASN A 248 -14.77 -27.90 12.41
C ASN A 248 -14.55 -27.43 13.87
N TYR A 249 -13.31 -27.08 14.19
CA TYR A 249 -12.91 -26.65 15.53
C TYR A 249 -12.93 -25.11 15.61
N PRO A 250 -13.55 -24.51 16.64
CA PRO A 250 -13.58 -23.06 16.77
C PRO A 250 -12.19 -22.52 17.12
N ILE A 251 -11.68 -21.60 16.30
CA ILE A 251 -10.40 -20.92 16.54
C ILE A 251 -10.70 -19.47 16.93
N GLU A 252 -10.42 -19.15 18.19
CA GLU A 252 -10.92 -17.93 18.85
C GLU A 252 -10.20 -16.65 18.42
N SER A 253 -8.95 -16.75 17.96
CA SER A 253 -8.14 -15.60 17.56
C SER A 253 -7.48 -15.77 16.19
N GLU A 254 -7.35 -14.65 15.47
CA GLU A 254 -6.59 -14.59 14.21
C GLU A 254 -5.10 -14.90 14.43
N GLU A 255 -4.55 -14.69 15.63
CA GLU A 255 -3.18 -15.10 15.95
C GLU A 255 -3.04 -16.63 16.01
N LYS A 256 -3.93 -17.32 16.74
CA LYS A 256 -3.93 -18.79 16.79
C LYS A 256 -4.12 -19.41 15.42
N LYS A 257 -5.02 -18.83 14.62
CA LYS A 257 -5.26 -19.26 13.25
C LYS A 257 -4.02 -19.10 12.37
N LEU A 258 -3.27 -18.00 12.52
CA LEU A 258 -2.04 -17.77 11.76
C LEU A 258 -0.97 -18.79 12.18
N ASN A 259 -0.79 -18.99 13.49
CA ASN A 259 0.16 -19.94 14.06
C ASN A 259 -0.13 -21.36 13.58
N LEU A 260 -1.41 -21.77 13.55
CA LEU A 260 -1.82 -23.07 13.05
C LEU A 260 -1.45 -23.25 11.58
N ILE A 261 -1.78 -22.28 10.72
CA ILE A 261 -1.52 -22.38 9.28
C ILE A 261 -0.01 -22.45 9.01
N VAL A 262 0.78 -21.61 9.69
CA VAL A 262 2.24 -21.60 9.53
C VAL A 262 2.86 -22.89 10.05
N HIS A 263 2.44 -23.37 11.23
CA HIS A 263 2.91 -24.63 11.78
C HIS A 263 2.62 -25.81 10.83
N MET A 264 1.39 -25.90 10.32
CA MET A 264 1.01 -26.95 9.38
C MET A 264 1.81 -26.90 8.07
N GLY A 265 2.11 -25.71 7.55
CA GLY A 265 2.98 -25.59 6.38
C GLY A 265 4.41 -26.05 6.67
N CYS A 266 5.00 -25.65 7.80
CA CYS A 266 6.33 -26.14 8.18
C CYS A 266 6.34 -27.66 8.48
N MET A 267 5.28 -28.21 9.07
CA MET A 267 5.09 -29.65 9.27
C MET A 267 5.07 -30.38 7.93
N LEU A 268 4.27 -29.92 6.96
CA LEU A 268 4.21 -30.54 5.63
C LEU A 268 5.58 -30.50 4.95
N ASP A 269 6.32 -29.40 5.05
CA ASP A 269 7.68 -29.29 4.50
C ASP A 269 8.64 -30.32 5.12
N ARG A 270 8.62 -30.47 6.45
CA ARG A 270 9.39 -31.50 7.18
C ARG A 270 9.01 -32.91 6.76
N CYS A 271 7.71 -33.22 6.68
CA CYS A 271 7.22 -34.54 6.34
C CYS A 271 7.60 -34.93 4.89
N ILE A 272 7.55 -33.97 3.95
CA ILE A 272 8.04 -34.16 2.58
C ILE A 272 9.55 -34.47 2.58
N HIS A 273 10.31 -33.84 3.47
CA HIS A 273 11.74 -34.07 3.62
C HIS A 273 12.10 -35.27 4.52
N GLN A 274 11.11 -35.93 5.12
CA GLN A 274 11.28 -37.02 6.11
C GLN A 274 12.03 -36.59 7.38
N ASP A 275 11.94 -35.32 7.74
CA ASP A 275 12.41 -34.82 9.04
C ASP A 275 11.40 -35.18 10.13
N SER A 276 11.90 -35.73 11.24
CA SER A 276 11.08 -36.10 12.39
C SER A 276 11.24 -35.10 13.53
N ILE A 277 10.13 -34.79 14.20
CA ILE A 277 10.11 -34.08 15.48
C ILE A 277 9.57 -34.98 16.58
N TYR A 278 9.90 -34.65 17.83
CA TYR A 278 9.50 -35.38 19.02
C TYR A 278 8.67 -34.50 19.95
N PHE A 279 7.60 -35.06 20.50
CA PHE A 279 6.73 -34.42 21.49
C PHE A 279 6.93 -35.08 22.86
N ASP A 280 7.27 -34.25 23.86
CA ASP A 280 7.52 -34.74 25.23
C ASP A 280 6.26 -35.34 25.86
N ASN A 281 6.40 -36.51 26.49
CA ASN A 281 5.31 -37.22 27.18
C ASN A 281 4.07 -37.53 26.29
N ILE A 282 4.31 -37.78 24.99
CA ILE A 282 3.28 -38.05 23.98
C ILE A 282 2.16 -39.00 24.42
N ARG A 283 2.48 -40.13 25.08
CA ARG A 283 1.45 -41.12 25.47
C ARG A 283 0.45 -40.56 26.48
N THR A 284 0.93 -39.82 27.48
CA THR A 284 0.09 -39.19 28.49
C THR A 284 -0.77 -38.11 27.85
N TYR A 285 -0.15 -37.28 26.99
CA TYR A 285 -0.84 -36.19 26.30
C TYR A 285 -1.94 -36.71 25.35
N ILE A 286 -1.68 -37.78 24.59
CA ILE A 286 -2.70 -38.42 23.76
C ILE A 286 -3.86 -38.96 24.60
N HIS A 287 -3.57 -39.52 25.78
CA HIS A 287 -4.62 -40.04 26.66
C HIS A 287 -5.51 -38.92 27.20
N GLU A 288 -4.92 -37.80 27.61
CA GLU A 288 -5.63 -36.62 28.11
C GLU A 288 -6.49 -35.94 27.03
N HIS A 289 -6.04 -35.97 25.76
CA HIS A 289 -6.70 -35.30 24.63
C HIS A 289 -7.28 -36.28 23.59
N ILE A 290 -7.67 -37.49 23.99
CA ILE A 290 -7.95 -38.61 23.09
C ILE A 290 -9.04 -38.34 22.04
N THR A 291 -10.07 -37.57 22.40
CA THR A 291 -11.17 -37.21 21.50
C THR A 291 -10.71 -36.26 20.39
N LEU A 292 -10.01 -35.20 20.79
CA LEU A 292 -9.46 -34.19 19.89
C LEU A 292 -8.35 -34.79 19.01
N PHE A 293 -7.53 -35.67 19.57
CA PHE A 293 -6.49 -36.40 18.87
C PHE A 293 -7.06 -37.24 17.72
N LYS A 294 -8.10 -38.05 17.97
CA LYS A 294 -8.73 -38.88 16.92
C LYS A 294 -9.27 -38.04 15.77
N MET A 295 -9.97 -36.95 16.11
CA MET A 295 -10.54 -36.03 15.11
C MET A 295 -9.45 -35.38 14.24
N ILE A 296 -8.37 -34.90 14.86
CA ILE A 296 -7.25 -34.28 14.11
C ILE A 296 -6.52 -35.33 13.29
N ARG A 297 -6.24 -36.52 13.84
CA ARG A 297 -5.61 -37.64 13.14
C ARG A 297 -6.33 -37.97 11.84
N GLU A 298 -7.66 -38.14 11.89
CA GLU A 298 -8.46 -38.42 10.68
C GLU A 298 -8.35 -37.32 9.62
N ALA A 299 -8.32 -36.06 10.03
CA ALA A 299 -8.21 -34.93 9.09
C ALA A 299 -6.79 -34.77 8.53
N VAL A 300 -5.77 -35.00 9.37
CA VAL A 300 -4.35 -34.94 9.01
C VAL A 300 -3.99 -36.08 8.04
N ASP A 301 -4.53 -37.28 8.21
CA ASP A 301 -4.23 -38.41 7.32
C ASP A 301 -4.74 -38.16 5.89
N VAL A 302 -5.91 -37.52 5.75
CA VAL A 302 -6.42 -37.06 4.44
C VAL A 302 -5.53 -35.96 3.85
N LEU A 303 -5.01 -35.06 4.69
CA LEU A 303 -4.06 -34.04 4.24
C LEU A 303 -2.76 -34.68 3.75
N ALA A 304 -2.22 -35.64 4.50
CA ALA A 304 -0.96 -36.33 4.20
C ALA A 304 -0.99 -37.07 2.84
N GLN A 305 -2.13 -37.66 2.48
CA GLN A 305 -2.33 -38.31 1.18
C GLN A 305 -2.10 -37.38 -0.01
N ASN A 306 -2.41 -36.08 0.11
CA ASN A 306 -2.21 -35.12 -0.98
C ASN A 306 -0.73 -34.81 -1.24
N TYR A 307 0.15 -35.12 -0.29
CA TYR A 307 1.58 -34.83 -0.32
C TYR A 307 2.45 -36.09 -0.36
N ASP A 308 1.84 -37.27 -0.54
CA ASP A 308 2.51 -38.58 -0.52
C ASP A 308 3.46 -38.76 0.68
N THR A 309 2.99 -38.32 1.85
CA THR A 309 3.79 -38.32 3.09
C THR A 309 3.02 -38.95 4.24
N LYS A 310 3.70 -39.11 5.38
CA LYS A 310 3.13 -39.56 6.65
C LYS A 310 3.39 -38.52 7.72
N ILE A 311 2.35 -38.20 8.48
CA ILE A 311 2.43 -37.25 9.59
C ILE A 311 2.35 -38.07 10.88
N ASN A 312 3.40 -38.03 11.71
CA ASN A 312 3.49 -38.85 12.93
C ASN A 312 2.59 -38.32 14.06
N ASP A 313 2.54 -39.06 15.17
CA ASP A 313 1.73 -38.69 16.34
C ASP A 313 2.24 -37.42 17.04
N ASP A 314 3.55 -37.17 17.01
CA ASP A 314 4.16 -35.97 17.57
C ASP A 314 3.64 -34.69 16.91
N GLU A 315 3.57 -34.64 15.59
CA GLU A 315 3.03 -33.50 14.83
C GLU A 315 1.54 -33.27 15.16
N VAL A 316 0.75 -34.33 15.34
CA VAL A 316 -0.65 -34.20 15.76
C VAL A 316 -0.75 -33.62 17.18
N CYS A 317 0.11 -34.04 18.09
CA CYS A 317 0.17 -33.45 19.44
C CYS A 317 0.53 -31.95 19.41
N TYR A 318 1.42 -31.52 18.52
CA TYR A 318 1.70 -30.08 18.35
C TYR A 318 0.53 -29.29 17.77
N ILE A 319 -0.24 -29.86 16.84
CA ILE A 319 -1.47 -29.22 16.35
C ILE A 319 -2.47 -29.04 17.49
N ILE A 320 -2.69 -30.06 18.32
CA ILE A 320 -3.56 -29.98 19.50
C ILE A 320 -3.07 -28.87 20.44
N LYS A 321 -1.76 -28.85 20.73
CA LYS A 321 -1.16 -27.85 21.61
C LYS A 321 -1.42 -26.42 21.10
N ILE A 322 -1.32 -26.17 19.79
CA ILE A 322 -1.61 -24.85 19.21
C ILE A 322 -3.09 -24.48 19.36
N LEU A 323 -3.99 -25.44 19.20
CA LEU A 323 -5.44 -25.22 19.32
C LEU A 323 -5.88 -24.93 20.77
N GLU A 324 -5.21 -25.53 21.75
CA GLU A 324 -5.55 -25.40 23.17
C GLU A 324 -4.73 -24.34 23.93
N THR A 325 -3.61 -23.86 23.37
CA THR A 325 -2.83 -22.79 24.00
C THR A 325 -3.69 -21.51 24.01
N ASN A 326 -3.86 -20.90 25.18
CA ASN A 326 -4.68 -19.70 25.38
C ASN A 326 -4.09 -18.44 24.75
#